data_AF-A0A7J8NH39-F1
#
_entry.id   AF-A0A7J8NH39-F1
#
_cell.length_a   1.000
_cell.length_b   1.000
_cell.length_c   1.000
_cell.angle_alpha   90.00
_cell.angle_beta   90.00
_cell.angle_gamma   90.00
#
_symmetry.space_group_name_H-M   'P 1'
#
loop_
_entity.id
_entity.type
_entity.pdbx_description
1 polymer ?
#
loop_
_entity_poly.entity_id
_entity_poly.type
_entity_poly.pdbx_seq_one_letter_code
_entity_poly.pdbx_strand_id
1 'polypeptide(L)'
;MLLFEIIGKRRNLARNVPESQEWFPTWVWKMVETGNSVELMMVCGFEDKDKDTIERMMKTALWCVQHRPESRPSMSIVVKMLEGALEIPTPPNPFPAYLMESNVVPNNNNNISSSTTWNDTSFL
;
A
#
# COMPACT_ATOMS: atom_id res chain seq x y z
N MET A 1 -4.08 7.69 -0.66
CA MET A 1 -2.65 7.48 -0.35
C MET A 1 -2.14 8.37 0.79
N LEU A 2 -2.68 9.58 1.05
CA LEU A 2 -2.23 10.45 2.15
C LEU A 2 -2.33 9.81 3.54
N LEU A 3 -3.40 9.06 3.82
CA LEU A 3 -3.60 8.43 5.12
C LEU A 3 -2.43 7.49 5.50
N PHE A 4 -1.87 6.76 4.52
CA PHE A 4 -0.67 5.96 4.75
C PHE A 4 0.55 6.81 5.14
N GLU A 5 0.74 7.98 4.52
CA GLU A 5 1.87 8.85 4.81
C GLU A 5 1.77 9.50 6.19
N ILE A 6 0.55 9.87 6.60
CA ILE A 6 0.26 10.37 7.95
C ILE A 6 0.61 9.30 8.98
N ILE A 7 0.17 8.07 8.73
CA ILE A 7 0.38 6.96 9.67
C ILE A 7 1.86 6.57 9.75
N GLY A 8 2.49 6.34 8.60
CA GLY A 8 3.88 5.90 8.54
C GLY A 8 4.90 7.00 8.85
N LYS A 9 4.46 8.27 8.90
CA LYS A 9 5.33 9.45 9.08
C LYS A 9 6.47 9.49 8.05
N ARG A 10 6.21 8.95 6.86
CA ARG A 10 7.16 8.79 5.76
C ARG A 10 6.44 8.78 4.42
N ARG A 11 7.20 8.97 3.34
CA ARG A 11 6.67 8.82 1.99
C ARG A 11 6.28 7.37 1.72
N ASN A 12 5.26 7.19 0.89
CA ASN A 12 4.80 5.86 0.47
C ASN A 12 5.90 5.04 -0.23
N LEU A 13 6.80 5.69 -0.95
CA LEU A 13 8.01 5.09 -1.51
C LEU A 13 9.24 5.67 -0.80
N ALA A 14 10.06 4.82 -0.18
CA ALA A 14 11.36 5.21 0.36
C ALA A 14 12.39 4.12 0.08
N ARG A 15 13.62 4.50 -0.29
CA ARG A 15 14.72 3.56 -0.64
C ARG A 15 15.71 3.34 0.50
N ASN A 16 15.57 4.09 1.59
CA ASN A 16 16.45 4.06 2.75
C ASN A 16 15.89 3.19 3.89
N VAL A 17 15.11 2.17 3.55
CA VAL A 17 14.43 1.24 4.47
C VAL A 17 14.62 -0.20 3.97
N PRO A 18 14.25 -1.22 4.76
CA PRO A 18 14.26 -2.60 4.26
C PRO A 18 13.45 -2.76 2.97
N GLU A 19 13.89 -3.64 2.08
CA GLU A 19 13.26 -3.88 0.76
C GLU A 19 11.75 -4.16 0.89
N SER A 20 11.37 -4.94 1.91
CA SER A 20 9.97 -5.28 2.22
C SER A 20 9.10 -4.08 2.57
N GLN A 21 9.71 -2.94 2.94
CA GLN A 21 9.09 -1.70 3.36
C GLN A 21 9.28 -0.56 2.36
N GLU A 22 9.95 -0.77 1.22
CA GLU A 22 10.19 0.32 0.27
C GLU A 22 8.89 0.95 -0.19
N TRP A 23 7.90 0.11 -0.52
CA TRP A 23 6.53 0.52 -0.79
C TRP A 23 5.62 0.26 0.41
N PHE A 24 5.42 1.33 1.19
CA PHE A 24 4.72 1.28 2.47
C PHE A 24 3.28 0.73 2.40
N PRO A 25 2.43 1.07 1.41
CA PRO A 25 1.08 0.50 1.32
C PRO A 25 1.04 -1.03 1.24
N THR A 26 1.91 -1.68 0.46
CA THR A 26 1.98 -3.15 0.41
C THR A 26 2.48 -3.74 1.71
N TRP A 27 3.45 -3.10 2.33
CA TRP A 27 3.93 -3.55 3.63
C TRP A 27 2.82 -3.52 4.68
N VAL A 28 2.03 -2.45 4.73
CA VAL A 28 0.85 -2.34 5.61
C VAL A 28 -0.17 -3.44 5.33
N TRP A 29 -0.46 -3.74 4.06
CA TRP A 29 -1.35 -4.85 3.71
C TRP A 29 -0.87 -6.17 4.33
N LYS A 30 0.42 -6.51 4.15
CA LYS A 30 1.00 -7.74 4.71
C LYS A 30 0.87 -7.81 6.23
N MET A 31 1.09 -6.68 6.92
CA MET A 31 0.93 -6.62 8.38
C MET A 31 -0.52 -6.83 8.82
N VAL A 32 -1.48 -6.24 8.10
CA VAL A 32 -2.92 -6.41 8.38
C VAL A 32 -3.38 -7.83 8.07
N GLU A 33 -2.92 -8.43 6.96
CA GLU A 33 -3.24 -9.79 6.55
C GLU A 33 -2.68 -10.84 7.53
N THR A 34 -1.46 -10.65 8.01
CA THR A 34 -0.82 -11.56 8.97
C THR A 34 -1.21 -11.30 10.43
N GLY A 35 -1.95 -10.23 10.71
CA GLY A 35 -2.32 -9.83 12.08
C GLY A 35 -1.14 -9.32 12.92
N ASN A 36 -0.01 -8.96 12.30
CA ASN A 36 1.18 -8.49 12.99
C ASN A 36 1.09 -6.98 13.30
N SER A 37 0.21 -6.62 14.24
CA SER A 37 0.03 -5.23 14.68
C SER A 37 1.25 -4.69 15.44
N VAL A 38 2.05 -5.56 16.07
CA VAL A 38 3.20 -5.17 16.91
C VAL A 38 4.30 -4.54 16.06
N GLU A 39 4.70 -5.21 14.98
CA GLU A 39 5.71 -4.68 14.06
C GLU A 39 5.23 -3.37 13.41
N LEU A 40 3.94 -3.32 13.05
CA LEU A 40 3.31 -2.14 12.48
C LEU A 40 3.37 -0.92 13.41
N MET A 41 3.05 -1.11 14.70
CA MET A 41 3.14 -0.07 15.72
C MET A 41 4.59 0.38 15.94
N MET A 42 5.53 -0.56 16.02
CA MET A 42 6.95 -0.26 16.22
C MET A 42 7.51 0.62 15.09
N VAL A 43 7.26 0.26 13.83
CA VAL A 43 7.76 1.00 12.66
C VAL A 43 7.14 2.39 12.56
N CYS A 44 5.85 2.53 12.90
CA CYS A 44 5.15 3.82 12.82
C CYS A 44 5.31 4.69 14.09
N GLY A 45 5.95 4.14 15.14
CA GLY A 45 6.16 4.82 16.42
C GLY A 45 4.87 5.09 17.17
N PHE A 46 4.04 4.05 17.34
CA PHE A 46 2.83 4.05 18.16
C PHE A 46 3.02 3.19 19.41
N GLU A 47 2.25 3.50 20.45
CA GLU A 47 2.23 2.75 21.72
C GLU A 47 1.08 1.73 21.73
N ASP A 48 1.11 0.76 22.64
CA ASP A 48 0.06 -0.28 22.74
C ASP A 48 -1.35 0.30 22.96
N LYS A 49 -1.45 1.48 23.60
CA LYS A 49 -2.72 2.19 23.81
C LYS A 49 -3.37 2.66 22.49
N ASP A 50 -2.59 2.80 21.43
CA ASP A 50 -3.03 3.29 20.12
C ASP A 50 -3.43 2.15 19.18
N LYS A 51 -3.28 0.88 19.60
CA LYS A 51 -3.45 -0.32 18.78
C LYS A 51 -4.77 -0.33 17.99
N ASP A 52 -5.88 -0.05 18.64
CA ASP A 52 -7.20 -0.09 18.00
C ASP A 52 -7.37 1.06 16.98
N THR A 53 -6.83 2.23 17.31
CA THR A 53 -6.84 3.41 16.44
C THR A 53 -6.00 3.18 15.18
N ILE A 54 -4.80 2.63 15.34
CA ILE A 54 -3.90 2.37 14.20
C ILE A 54 -4.47 1.29 13.28
N GLU A 55 -5.01 0.21 13.85
CA GLU A 55 -5.62 -0.86 13.07
C GLU A 55 -6.81 -0.34 12.26
N ARG A 56 -7.65 0.51 12.86
CA ARG A 56 -8.75 1.20 12.21
C ARG A 56 -8.28 2.10 11.06
N MET A 57 -7.26 2.91 11.29
CA MET A 57 -6.70 3.80 10.27
C MET A 57 -6.12 3.00 9.09
N MET A 58 -5.41 1.90 9.38
CA MET A 58 -4.82 1.04 8.34
C MET A 58 -5.89 0.33 7.51
N LYS A 59 -6.90 -0.29 8.15
CA LYS A 59 -8.02 -0.91 7.43
C LYS A 59 -8.77 0.12 6.57
N THR A 60 -9.00 1.31 7.10
CA THR A 60 -9.62 2.41 6.32
C THR A 60 -8.79 2.79 5.10
N ALA A 61 -7.48 2.95 5.28
CA ALA A 61 -6.57 3.30 4.19
C ALA A 61 -6.57 2.24 3.08
N LEU A 62 -6.55 0.95 3.46
CA LEU A 62 -6.61 -0.19 2.54
C LEU A 62 -7.94 -0.27 1.77
N TRP A 63 -9.07 0.02 2.40
CA TRP A 63 -10.37 0.16 1.70
C TRP A 63 -10.38 1.32 0.69
N CYS A 64 -9.74 2.44 1.01
CA CYS A 64 -9.69 3.60 0.12
C CYS A 64 -8.87 3.38 -1.15
N VAL A 65 -7.94 2.41 -1.15
CA VAL A 65 -7.01 2.16 -2.28
C VAL A 65 -7.32 0.90 -3.06
N GLN A 66 -8.50 0.31 -2.87
CA GLN A 66 -8.95 -0.85 -3.64
C GLN A 66 -8.82 -0.61 -5.14
N HIS A 67 -8.34 -1.63 -5.86
CA HIS A 67 -8.13 -1.54 -7.30
C HIS A 67 -9.41 -1.14 -8.04
N ARG A 68 -10.53 -1.79 -7.69
CA ARG A 68 -11.87 -1.49 -8.20
C ARG A 68 -12.45 -0.24 -7.55
N PRO A 69 -12.81 0.81 -8.32
CA PRO A 69 -13.40 2.03 -7.77
C PRO A 69 -14.69 1.79 -6.98
N GLU A 70 -15.49 0.82 -7.40
CA GLU A 70 -16.79 0.50 -6.79
C GLU A 70 -16.64 -0.12 -5.40
N SER A 71 -15.48 -0.68 -5.10
CA SER A 71 -15.14 -1.23 -3.78
C SER A 71 -14.63 -0.16 -2.81
N ARG A 72 -14.37 1.07 -3.29
CA ARG A 72 -13.87 2.15 -2.43
C ARG A 72 -15.05 2.80 -1.69
N PRO A 73 -14.97 2.98 -0.36
CA PRO A 73 -16.00 3.68 0.38
C PRO A 73 -16.06 5.16 -0.04
N SER A 74 -17.25 5.74 0.00
CA SER A 74 -17.41 7.19 -0.16
C SER A 74 -16.74 7.93 1.01
N MET A 75 -16.33 9.19 0.80
CA MET A 75 -15.69 9.98 1.87
C MET A 75 -16.54 10.09 3.14
N SER A 76 -17.87 10.13 3.02
CA SER A 76 -18.76 10.14 4.19
C SER A 76 -18.67 8.86 5.04
N ILE A 77 -18.46 7.71 4.39
CA ILE A 77 -18.24 6.43 5.06
C ILE A 77 -16.83 6.38 5.65
N VAL A 78 -15.82 6.87 4.91
CA VAL A 78 -14.43 6.97 5.41
C VAL A 78 -14.36 7.76 6.71
N VAL A 79 -15.05 8.90 6.81
CA VAL A 79 -15.09 9.69 8.05
C VAL A 79 -15.70 8.89 9.20
N LYS A 80 -16.85 8.25 8.99
CA LYS A 80 -17.48 7.39 10.01
C LYS A 80 -16.60 6.21 10.44
N MET A 81 -15.86 5.62 9.50
CA MET A 81 -14.88 4.56 9.77
C MET A 81 -13.76 5.06 10.68
N LEU A 82 -13.25 6.28 10.44
CA LEU A 82 -12.18 6.90 11.24
C LEU A 82 -12.67 7.37 12.63
N GLU A 83 -13.89 7.91 12.72
CA GLU A 83 -14.51 8.34 13.97
C GLU A 83 -14.90 7.18 14.91
N GLY A 84 -14.81 5.94 14.42
CA GLY A 84 -15.22 4.76 15.20
C GLY A 84 -16.72 4.46 15.16
N ALA A 85 -17.50 5.21 14.38
CA ALA A 85 -18.94 5.04 14.25
C ALA A 85 -19.35 3.81 13.43
N LEU A 86 -18.41 3.22 12.68
CA LEU A 86 -18.60 1.98 11.93
C LEU A 86 -17.48 0.99 12.23
N GLU A 87 -17.83 -0.28 12.40
CA GLU A 87 -16.86 -1.37 12.37
C GLU A 87 -16.34 -1.58 10.94
N ILE A 88 -15.06 -1.92 10.84
CA ILE A 88 -14.38 -2.05 9.56
C ILE A 88 -14.03 -3.52 9.33
N PRO A 89 -14.64 -4.18 8.34
CA PRO A 89 -14.23 -5.53 7.97
C PRO A 89 -12.81 -5.52 7.42
N THR A 90 -12.11 -6.64 7.56
CA THR A 90 -10.78 -6.82 6.96
C THR A 90 -10.88 -6.59 5.44
N PRO A 91 -10.14 -5.62 4.88
CA PRO A 91 -10.20 -5.34 3.46
C PRO A 91 -9.61 -6.51 2.65
N PRO A 92 -10.03 -6.71 1.40
CA PRO A 92 -9.31 -7.59 0.48
C PRO A 92 -8.00 -6.94 0.03
N ASN A 93 -7.06 -7.71 -0.54
CA ASN A 93 -5.80 -7.19 -1.06
C ASN A 93 -6.08 -6.13 -2.15
N PRO A 94 -5.74 -4.85 -1.93
CA PRO A 94 -5.98 -3.80 -2.92
C PRO A 94 -4.95 -3.81 -4.07
N PHE A 95 -3.85 -4.56 -3.93
CA PHE A 95 -2.70 -4.52 -4.82
C PHE A 95 -2.67 -5.73 -5.76
N PRO A 96 -2.78 -5.53 -7.08
CA PRO A 96 -2.65 -6.61 -8.06
C PRO A 96 -1.27 -7.27 -8.02
N ALA A 97 -1.20 -8.55 -8.39
CA ALA A 97 0.03 -9.35 -8.40
C ALA A 97 1.19 -8.69 -9.19
N TYR A 98 0.89 -8.00 -10.30
CA TYR A 98 1.91 -7.32 -11.10
C TYR A 98 2.58 -6.13 -10.39
N LEU A 99 1.96 -5.54 -9.35
CA LEU A 99 2.59 -4.52 -8.51
C LEU A 99 3.52 -5.13 -7.44
N MET A 100 3.41 -6.44 -7.20
CA MET A 100 4.32 -7.17 -6.31
C MET A 100 5.53 -7.76 -7.05
N GLU A 101 5.50 -7.83 -8.37
CA GLU A 101 6.52 -8.49 -9.21
C GLU A 101 7.69 -7.58 -9.65
N SER A 102 7.76 -6.32 -9.22
CA SER A 102 8.80 -5.39 -9.71
C SER A 102 10.24 -5.65 -9.22
N ASN A 103 10.53 -6.77 -8.55
CA ASN A 103 11.89 -7.08 -8.05
C ASN A 103 12.50 -8.38 -8.63
N VAL A 104 11.95 -9.00 -9.68
CA VAL A 104 12.68 -10.04 -10.42
C VAL A 104 13.27 -9.45 -11.69
N VAL A 105 14.47 -8.88 -11.58
CA VAL A 105 15.38 -8.74 -12.73
C VAL A 105 16.01 -10.11 -12.95
N PRO A 106 15.76 -10.85 -14.05
CA PRO A 106 16.65 -11.92 -14.42
C PRO A 106 17.92 -11.24 -14.95
N ASN A 107 18.97 -11.26 -14.14
CA ASN A 107 20.31 -10.95 -14.61
C ASN A 107 20.67 -11.96 -15.71
N ASN A 108 20.55 -11.56 -16.98
CA ASN A 108 21.13 -12.30 -18.09
C ASN A 108 21.97 -11.33 -18.91
N ASN A 109 23.21 -11.14 -18.46
CA ASN A 109 24.27 -10.62 -19.31
C ASN A 109 24.48 -11.60 -20.47
N ASN A 110 23.84 -11.32 -21.60
CA ASN A 110 24.22 -11.82 -22.91
C ASN A 110 23.82 -10.78 -23.98
N ASN A 111 24.74 -9.83 -24.15
CA ASN A 111 25.02 -9.04 -25.35
C ASN A 111 24.46 -9.61 -26.67
N ILE A 112 23.30 -9.09 -27.08
CA ILE A 112 22.86 -9.01 -28.48
C ILE A 112 22.27 -7.62 -28.69
N SER A 113 22.92 -6.84 -29.56
CA SER A 113 22.43 -5.56 -30.08
C SER A 113 21.12 -5.76 -30.83
N SER A 114 20.08 -5.00 -30.49
CA SER A 114 18.89 -4.84 -31.32
C SER A 114 18.25 -3.49 -31.02
N SER A 115 18.67 -2.49 -31.77
CA SER A 115 17.99 -1.20 -31.90
C SER A 115 16.56 -1.42 -32.41
N THR A 116 15.56 -0.83 -31.75
CA THR A 116 14.29 -0.54 -32.42
C THR A 116 13.74 0.78 -31.92
N THR A 117 13.72 1.73 -32.84
CA THR A 117 13.11 3.07 -32.79
C THR A 117 11.60 2.96 -32.59
N TRP A 118 11.05 3.66 -31.61
CA TRP A 118 9.60 3.85 -31.48
C TRP A 118 9.20 5.02 -32.36
N ASN A 119 8.52 4.72 -33.46
CA ASN A 119 7.89 5.73 -34.30
C ASN A 119 6.54 6.09 -33.69
N ASP A 120 6.45 7.30 -33.15
CA ASP A 120 5.19 7.96 -32.79
C ASP A 120 4.29 8.08 -34.03
N THR A 121 3.09 7.50 -33.96
CA THR A 121 1.94 7.98 -34.73
C THR A 121 0.73 8.05 -33.81
N SER A 122 0.59 9.25 -33.21
CA SER A 122 -0.64 10.04 -33.14
C SER A 122 -1.96 9.29 -33.39
N PHE A 123 -2.73 9.19 -32.31
CA PHE A 123 -4.17 8.98 -32.33
C PHE A 123 -4.85 9.98 -33.28
N LEU A 124 -5.56 9.44 -34.27
CA LEU A 124 -6.79 9.99 -34.81
C LEU A 124 -7.91 8.99 -34.50
#